data_AF-A0A844MC54-F1
#
_entry.id   AF-A0A844MC54-F1
#
_cell.length_a   1.000
_cell.length_b   1.000
_cell.length_c   1.000
_cell.angle_alpha   90.00
_cell.angle_beta   90.00
_cell.angle_gamma   90.00
#
_symmetry.space_group_name_H-M   'P 1'
#
loop_
_entity.id
_entity.type
_entity.pdbx_description
1 polymer ?
#
loop_
_entity_poly.entity_id
_entity_poly.type
_entity_poly.pdbx_seq_one_letter_code
_entity_poly.pdbx_strand_id
1 'polypeptide(L)'
;MRKPNLQRKKQGYLLAIIIALGISGLSLYIFFMADIIKARIIDNNKLVKAFEAQREQELYNPNFVPKVVIQRGYEYEKGFDWKCLTWSTNKVLSGWTRDKRDSDFFIDYYVPPNKDAIICVSPALAAVITAAKGKPFIYEAYPTEYGLRIRIIIGASEAREMCQRLTGDANCANFFLSQEATVRYEP
;
A
#
# COMPACT_ATOMS: atom_id res chain seq x y z
N MET A 1 -16.51 58.58 -20.04
CA MET A 1 -16.71 57.12 -19.91
C MET A 1 -15.37 56.45 -19.60
N ARG A 2 -15.15 55.93 -18.38
CA ARG A 2 -13.93 55.19 -18.03
C ARG A 2 -13.99 53.81 -18.72
N LYS A 3 -13.09 53.54 -19.68
CA LYS A 3 -12.88 52.19 -20.19
C LYS A 3 -12.49 51.31 -19.00
N PRO A 4 -13.27 50.27 -18.65
CA PRO A 4 -12.86 49.34 -17.61
C PRO A 4 -11.54 48.71 -18.07
N ASN A 5 -10.56 48.77 -17.18
CA ASN A 5 -9.16 48.50 -17.48
C ASN A 5 -8.99 47.02 -17.87
N LEU A 6 -9.02 46.73 -19.17
CA LEU A 6 -9.07 45.38 -19.75
C LEU A 6 -7.90 44.50 -19.28
N GLN A 7 -6.75 45.12 -19.01
CA GLN A 7 -5.55 44.45 -18.48
C GLN A 7 -5.76 43.92 -17.06
N ARG A 8 -6.44 44.66 -16.17
CA ARG A 8 -6.74 44.21 -14.80
C ARG A 8 -7.69 43.01 -14.77
N LYS A 9 -8.68 42.98 -15.68
CA LYS A 9 -9.57 41.81 -15.86
C LYS A 9 -8.79 40.59 -16.36
N LYS A 10 -7.93 40.74 -17.39
CA LYS A 10 -7.10 39.64 -17.91
C LYS A 10 -6.14 39.08 -16.86
N GLN A 11 -5.52 39.94 -16.04
CA GLN A 11 -4.67 39.52 -14.92
C GLN A 11 -5.45 38.77 -13.84
N GLY A 12 -6.67 39.22 -13.50
CA GLY A 12 -7.54 38.52 -12.55
C GLY A 12 -7.99 37.13 -13.05
N TYR A 13 -8.31 37.00 -14.33
CA TYR A 13 -8.63 35.71 -14.95
C TYR A 13 -7.43 34.76 -14.96
N LEU A 14 -6.23 35.25 -15.29
CA LEU A 14 -5.02 34.44 -15.26
C LEU A 14 -4.71 33.93 -13.83
N LEU A 15 -4.84 34.81 -12.83
CA LEU A 15 -4.65 34.44 -11.42
C LEU A 15 -5.67 33.37 -10.98
N ALA A 16 -6.93 33.52 -11.36
CA ALA A 16 -7.98 32.55 -11.05
C ALA A 16 -7.72 31.18 -11.69
N ILE A 17 -7.22 31.15 -12.94
CA ILE A 17 -6.83 29.91 -13.63
C ILE A 17 -5.67 29.24 -12.91
N ILE A 18 -4.62 29.99 -12.53
CA ILE A 18 -3.47 29.44 -11.80
C ILE A 18 -3.90 28.85 -10.46
N ILE A 19 -4.77 29.56 -9.72
CA ILE A 19 -5.30 29.08 -8.44
C ILE A 19 -6.13 27.81 -8.65
N ALA A 20 -7.02 27.79 -9.64
CA ALA A 20 -7.83 26.62 -9.94
C ALA A 20 -6.97 25.40 -10.32
N LEU A 21 -5.92 25.60 -11.15
CA LEU A 21 -4.96 24.55 -11.50
C LEU A 21 -4.18 24.05 -10.29
N GLY A 22 -3.76 24.97 -9.41
CA GLY A 22 -3.06 24.63 -8.17
C GLY A 22 -3.94 23.79 -7.23
N ILE A 23 -5.19 24.21 -7.03
CA ILE A 23 -6.17 23.47 -6.22
C ILE A 23 -6.44 22.10 -6.85
N SER A 24 -6.72 22.04 -8.15
CA SER A 24 -7.00 20.77 -8.83
C SER A 24 -5.80 19.83 -8.76
N GLY A 25 -4.58 20.35 -8.94
CA GLY A 25 -3.35 19.56 -8.85
C GLY A 25 -3.15 18.99 -7.45
N LEU A 26 -3.35 19.82 -6.42
CA LEU A 26 -3.27 19.37 -5.03
C LEU A 26 -4.35 18.34 -4.69
N SER A 27 -5.59 18.56 -5.12
CA SER A 27 -6.69 17.61 -4.89
C SER A 27 -6.43 16.26 -5.56
N LEU A 28 -5.96 16.27 -6.81
CA LEU A 28 -5.57 15.04 -7.51
C LEU A 28 -4.41 14.35 -6.79
N TYR A 29 -3.38 15.09 -6.38
CA TYR A 29 -2.25 14.53 -5.64
C TYR A 29 -2.70 13.84 -4.35
N ILE A 30 -3.54 14.49 -3.55
CA ILE A 30 -4.08 13.90 -2.32
C ILE A 30 -4.88 12.63 -2.64
N PHE A 31 -5.71 12.67 -3.69
CA PHE A 31 -6.53 11.54 -4.05
C PHE A 31 -5.70 10.32 -4.49
N PHE A 32 -4.67 10.54 -5.31
CA PHE A 32 -3.80 9.46 -5.80
C PHE A 32 -2.85 8.90 -4.74
N MET A 33 -2.53 9.67 -3.71
CA MET A 33 -1.64 9.24 -2.62
C MET A 33 -2.38 8.68 -1.40
N ALA A 34 -3.71 8.80 -1.36
CA ALA A 34 -4.48 8.29 -0.24
C ALA A 34 -4.78 6.78 -0.44
N ASP A 35 -4.45 5.96 0.57
CA ASP A 35 -4.79 4.54 0.62
C ASP A 35 -6.30 4.33 0.84
N ILE A 36 -7.13 4.65 -0.16
CA ILE A 36 -8.60 4.64 -0.04
C ILE A 36 -9.25 3.42 -0.67
N ILE A 37 -8.50 2.67 -1.48
CA ILE A 37 -9.02 1.50 -2.17
C ILE A 37 -8.68 0.28 -1.35
N LYS A 38 -9.71 -0.37 -0.79
CA LYS A 38 -9.54 -1.70 -0.23
C LYS A 38 -9.08 -2.63 -1.36
N ALA A 39 -7.95 -3.27 -1.16
CA ALA A 39 -7.42 -4.31 -2.04
C ALA A 39 -7.77 -5.70 -1.53
N ARG A 40 -7.86 -5.90 -0.21
CA ARG A 40 -8.03 -7.23 0.39
C ARG A 40 -8.61 -7.18 1.80
N ILE A 41 -9.32 -8.23 2.18
CA ILE A 41 -9.69 -8.55 3.57
C ILE A 41 -8.72 -9.61 4.10
N ILE A 42 -8.21 -9.38 5.31
CA ILE A 42 -7.34 -10.31 6.03
C ILE A 42 -8.22 -11.10 7.01
N ASP A 43 -8.46 -12.37 6.70
CA ASP A 43 -9.14 -13.30 7.60
C ASP A 43 -8.15 -13.79 8.66
N ASN A 44 -8.12 -13.10 9.81
CA ASN A 44 -7.22 -13.42 10.91
C ASN A 44 -7.49 -14.80 11.50
N ASN A 45 -8.75 -15.23 11.58
CA ASN A 45 -9.11 -16.55 12.10
C ASN A 45 -8.52 -17.66 11.21
N LYS A 46 -8.59 -17.50 9.89
CA LYS A 46 -7.98 -18.43 8.94
C LYS A 46 -6.46 -18.44 9.03
N LEU A 47 -5.83 -17.27 9.22
CA LEU A 47 -4.38 -17.17 9.40
C LEU A 47 -3.93 -17.86 10.68
N VAL A 48 -4.59 -17.59 11.81
CA VAL A 48 -4.27 -18.22 13.11
C VAL A 48 -4.39 -19.74 13.01
N LYS A 49 -5.50 -20.27 12.48
CA LYS A 49 -5.67 -21.72 12.27
C LYS A 49 -4.58 -22.32 11.38
N ALA A 50 -4.17 -21.59 10.34
CA ALA A 50 -3.08 -22.05 9.47
C ALA A 50 -1.75 -22.10 10.23
N PHE A 51 -1.45 -21.12 11.09
CA PHE A 51 -0.24 -21.14 11.92
C PHE A 51 -0.28 -22.21 13.00
N GLU A 52 -1.43 -22.46 13.62
CA GLU A 52 -1.61 -23.55 14.58
C GLU A 52 -1.36 -24.91 13.91
N ALA A 53 -1.95 -25.15 12.75
CA ALA A 53 -1.71 -26.39 11.99
C ALA A 53 -0.23 -26.56 11.60
N GLN A 54 0.46 -25.47 11.26
CA GLN A 54 1.90 -25.51 10.99
C GLN A 54 2.72 -25.83 12.26
N ARG A 55 2.35 -25.25 13.40
CA ARG A 55 3.01 -25.49 14.68
C ARG A 55 2.83 -26.93 15.16
N GLU A 56 1.65 -27.50 14.96
CA GLU A 56 1.42 -28.93 15.20
C GLU A 56 2.33 -29.79 14.32
N GLN A 57 2.44 -29.46 13.02
CA GLN A 57 3.35 -30.19 12.12
C GLN A 57 4.82 -30.06 12.51
N GLU A 58 5.23 -28.91 13.06
CA GLU A 58 6.58 -28.71 13.59
C GLU A 58 6.89 -29.62 14.78
N LEU A 59 5.91 -29.83 15.67
CA LEU A 59 6.06 -30.74 16.81
C LEU A 59 6.26 -32.20 16.37
N TYR A 60 5.69 -32.60 15.23
CA TYR A 60 5.77 -33.97 14.71
C TYR A 60 6.86 -34.19 13.65
N ASN A 61 7.41 -33.13 13.06
CA ASN A 61 8.42 -33.23 12.02
C ASN A 61 9.61 -32.27 12.30
N PRO A 62 10.78 -32.79 12.71
CA PRO A 62 11.94 -31.98 13.03
C PRO A 62 12.55 -31.23 11.83
N ASN A 63 12.12 -31.55 10.59
CA ASN A 63 12.53 -30.85 9.36
C ASN A 63 11.46 -29.88 8.85
N PHE A 64 10.45 -29.58 9.65
CA PHE A 64 9.38 -28.68 9.25
C PHE A 64 9.90 -27.25 9.10
N VAL A 65 9.60 -26.62 7.96
CA VAL A 65 9.91 -25.22 7.70
C VAL A 65 8.60 -24.43 7.76
N PRO A 66 8.43 -23.52 8.74
CA PRO A 66 7.24 -22.69 8.82
C PRO A 66 7.06 -21.90 7.53
N LYS A 67 5.86 -21.98 6.96
CA LYS A 67 5.52 -21.33 5.70
C LYS A 67 4.76 -20.05 5.98
N VAL A 68 5.21 -19.00 5.33
CA VAL A 68 4.46 -17.75 5.19
C VAL A 68 3.10 -18.05 4.55
N VAL A 69 2.02 -17.58 5.17
CA VAL A 69 0.68 -17.77 4.60
C VAL A 69 0.46 -16.69 3.54
N ILE A 70 0.57 -17.11 2.27
CA ILE A 70 0.25 -16.27 1.12
C ILE A 70 -1.24 -16.37 0.85
N GLN A 71 -1.95 -15.25 0.93
CA GLN A 71 -3.34 -15.18 0.50
C GLN A 71 -3.46 -14.47 -0.86
N ARG A 72 -4.29 -15.03 -1.74
CA ARG A 72 -4.60 -14.45 -3.05
C ARG A 72 -5.87 -13.60 -2.98
N GLY A 73 -5.76 -12.33 -3.34
CA GLY A 73 -6.87 -11.38 -3.55
C GLY A 73 -7.87 -11.80 -4.63
N TYR A 74 -9.16 -11.50 -4.45
CA TYR A 74 -10.20 -11.63 -5.48
C TYR A 74 -10.73 -10.25 -5.90
N GLU A 75 -11.18 -10.11 -7.15
CA GLU A 75 -11.63 -8.80 -7.67
C GLU A 75 -12.84 -8.22 -6.92
N TYR A 76 -13.75 -9.05 -6.40
CA TYR A 76 -14.94 -8.57 -5.68
C TYR A 76 -14.62 -7.89 -4.34
N GLU A 77 -13.41 -8.07 -3.82
CA GLU A 77 -12.96 -7.43 -2.58
C GLU A 77 -12.38 -6.04 -2.82
N LYS A 78 -12.15 -5.69 -4.10
CA LYS A 78 -11.60 -4.40 -4.48
C LYS A 78 -12.68 -3.34 -4.48
N GLY A 79 -12.41 -2.18 -3.89
CA GLY A 79 -13.32 -1.05 -3.96
C GLY A 79 -13.01 0.01 -2.92
N PHE A 80 -13.73 1.14 -3.00
CA PHE A 80 -13.66 2.14 -1.95
C PHE A 80 -14.22 1.56 -0.64
N ASP A 81 -13.49 1.72 0.45
CA ASP A 81 -13.94 1.28 1.77
C ASP A 81 -13.56 2.33 2.82
N TRP A 82 -14.55 2.84 3.54
CA TRP A 82 -14.35 3.82 4.61
C TRP A 82 -13.43 3.32 5.72
N LYS A 83 -13.36 1.99 5.92
CA LYS A 83 -12.42 1.37 6.85
C LYS A 83 -10.98 1.73 6.52
N CYS A 84 -10.64 1.95 5.25
CA CYS A 84 -9.30 2.38 4.86
C CYS A 84 -8.89 3.75 5.43
N LEU A 85 -9.86 4.59 5.76
CA LEU A 85 -9.65 5.91 6.35
C LEU A 85 -9.76 5.91 7.88
N THR A 86 -10.53 4.99 8.45
CA THR A 86 -10.92 5.05 9.88
C THR A 86 -10.32 3.98 10.76
N TRP A 87 -9.96 2.85 10.21
CA TRP A 87 -9.33 1.79 10.99
C TRP A 87 -7.90 2.15 11.37
N SER A 88 -7.47 1.59 12.49
CA SER A 88 -6.14 1.81 13.05
C SER A 88 -5.08 1.20 12.14
N THR A 89 -3.86 1.72 12.20
CA THR A 89 -2.71 1.16 11.50
C THR A 89 -1.47 1.25 12.38
N ASN A 90 -0.58 0.27 12.25
CA ASN A 90 0.69 0.25 12.93
C ASN A 90 1.77 -0.25 11.96
N LYS A 91 2.47 0.70 11.35
CA LYS A 91 3.59 0.43 10.46
C LYS A 91 4.81 0.08 11.31
N VAL A 92 5.35 -1.11 11.09
CA VAL A 92 6.54 -1.60 11.80
C VAL A 92 7.80 -1.08 11.11
N LEU A 93 7.96 -1.40 9.83
CA LEU A 93 9.09 -0.94 9.02
C LEU A 93 8.80 -1.07 7.53
N SER A 94 9.64 -0.43 6.70
CA SER A 94 9.63 -0.60 5.25
C SER A 94 11.06 -0.62 4.73
N GLY A 95 11.29 -1.30 3.62
CA GLY A 95 12.62 -1.36 3.02
C GLY A 95 12.66 -2.22 1.77
N TRP A 96 13.86 -2.61 1.36
CA TRP A 96 14.08 -3.44 0.19
C TRP A 96 14.44 -4.86 0.62
N THR A 97 13.90 -5.87 -0.07
CA THR A 97 14.32 -7.25 0.14
C THR A 97 15.80 -7.39 -0.21
N ARG A 98 16.47 -8.36 0.42
CA ARG A 98 17.91 -8.61 0.23
C ARG A 98 18.20 -9.53 -0.97
N ASP A 99 17.18 -9.92 -1.73
CA ASP A 99 17.38 -10.72 -2.92
C ASP A 99 18.05 -9.84 -4.00
N LYS A 100 19.22 -10.28 -4.47
CA LYS A 100 19.98 -9.55 -5.50
C LYS A 100 19.34 -9.68 -6.88
N ARG A 101 18.48 -10.67 -7.10
CA ARG A 101 17.80 -10.90 -8.39
C ARG A 101 16.47 -10.19 -8.47
N ASP A 102 15.82 -9.95 -7.33
CA ASP A 102 14.52 -9.30 -7.26
C ASP A 102 14.39 -8.49 -5.96
N SER A 103 15.05 -7.33 -5.93
CA SER A 103 15.01 -6.45 -4.76
C SER A 103 13.72 -5.65 -4.78
N ASP A 104 12.64 -6.26 -4.33
CA ASP A 104 11.34 -5.61 -4.18
C ASP A 104 11.26 -4.76 -2.93
N PHE A 105 10.42 -3.73 -2.98
CA PHE A 105 10.14 -2.92 -1.81
C PHE A 105 9.07 -3.62 -0.97
N PHE A 106 9.23 -3.62 0.34
CA PHE A 106 8.27 -4.23 1.24
C PHE A 106 7.89 -3.27 2.36
N ILE A 107 6.69 -3.47 2.90
CA ILE A 107 6.17 -2.73 4.05
C ILE A 107 5.57 -3.74 5.03
N ASP A 108 6.00 -3.65 6.28
CA ASP A 108 5.53 -4.49 7.36
C ASP A 108 4.60 -3.71 8.28
N TYR A 109 3.48 -4.34 8.60
CA TYR A 109 2.48 -3.85 9.52
C TYR A 109 2.23 -4.87 10.62
N TYR A 110 1.90 -4.37 11.80
CA TYR A 110 1.43 -5.18 12.90
C TYR A 110 -0.09 -5.14 12.98
N VAL A 111 -0.69 -6.30 13.21
CA VAL A 111 -2.13 -6.47 13.45
C VAL A 111 -2.30 -7.14 14.82
N PRO A 112 -3.02 -6.51 15.77
CA PRO A 112 -3.31 -7.10 17.06
C PRO A 112 -4.11 -8.41 16.95
N PRO A 113 -4.09 -9.26 17.97
CA PRO A 113 -4.78 -10.54 17.94
C PRO A 113 -6.30 -10.29 17.97
N ASN A 114 -7.07 -11.15 17.31
CA ASN A 114 -8.54 -11.11 17.28
C ASN A 114 -9.15 -9.83 16.70
N LYS A 115 -8.39 -9.02 15.95
CA LYS A 115 -8.91 -7.86 15.21
C LYS A 115 -9.09 -8.23 13.75
N ASP A 116 -10.18 -7.81 13.11
CA ASP A 116 -10.25 -7.91 11.66
C ASP A 116 -9.31 -6.88 11.03
N ALA A 117 -8.72 -7.25 9.89
CA ALA A 117 -7.82 -6.37 9.16
C ALA A 117 -8.12 -6.37 7.67
N ILE A 118 -7.75 -5.28 7.01
CA ILE A 118 -7.85 -5.09 5.57
C ILE A 118 -6.57 -4.49 5.04
N ILE A 119 -6.29 -4.72 3.77
CA ILE A 119 -5.22 -4.05 3.04
C ILE A 119 -5.87 -3.00 2.16
N CYS A 120 -5.40 -1.77 2.33
CA CYS A 120 -5.79 -0.62 1.55
C CYS A 120 -4.60 -0.18 0.70
N VAL A 121 -4.86 0.29 -0.50
CA VAL A 121 -3.85 0.71 -1.47
C VAL A 121 -4.24 2.04 -2.09
N SER A 122 -3.24 2.74 -2.61
CA SER A 122 -3.45 3.93 -3.41
C SER A 122 -4.21 3.61 -4.71
N PRO A 123 -4.90 4.58 -5.32
CA PRO A 123 -5.45 4.42 -6.66
C PRO A 123 -4.42 4.04 -7.72
N ALA A 124 -3.17 4.49 -7.58
CA ALA A 124 -2.10 4.15 -8.52
C ALA A 124 -1.76 2.66 -8.43
N LEU A 125 -1.52 2.14 -7.23
CA LEU A 125 -1.23 0.72 -7.02
C LEU A 125 -2.45 -0.15 -7.35
N ALA A 126 -3.67 0.28 -7.02
CA ALA A 126 -4.89 -0.41 -7.42
C ALA A 126 -5.04 -0.56 -8.93
N ALA A 127 -4.68 0.49 -9.69
CA ALA A 127 -4.71 0.47 -11.14
C ALA A 127 -3.70 -0.53 -11.69
N VAL A 128 -2.48 -0.58 -11.15
CA VAL A 128 -1.45 -1.56 -11.53
C VAL A 128 -1.90 -3.00 -11.23
N ILE A 129 -2.41 -3.25 -10.02
CA ILE A 129 -2.92 -4.56 -9.59
C ILE A 129 -4.10 -5.01 -10.49
N THR A 130 -4.90 -4.07 -10.98
CA THR A 130 -6.08 -4.39 -11.81
C THR A 130 -5.73 -4.49 -13.30
N ALA A 131 -4.78 -3.71 -13.79
CA ALA A 131 -4.27 -3.78 -15.16
C ALA A 131 -3.53 -5.11 -15.42
N ALA A 132 -2.84 -5.64 -14.41
CA ALA A 132 -2.23 -6.96 -14.43
C ALA A 132 -3.28 -8.09 -14.28
N LYS A 133 -4.31 -8.10 -15.15
CA LYS A 133 -5.41 -9.07 -15.13
C LYS A 133 -4.91 -10.49 -14.91
N GLY A 134 -5.43 -11.15 -13.89
CA GLY A 134 -5.09 -12.54 -13.54
C GLY A 134 -3.91 -12.73 -12.59
N LYS A 135 -3.17 -11.68 -12.21
CA LYS A 135 -2.17 -11.77 -11.13
C LYS A 135 -2.82 -11.47 -9.78
N PRO A 136 -2.85 -12.42 -8.83
CA PRO A 136 -3.39 -12.17 -7.51
C PRO A 136 -2.49 -11.18 -6.75
N PHE A 137 -3.10 -10.24 -6.04
CA PHE A 137 -2.38 -9.47 -5.02
C PHE A 137 -1.95 -10.45 -3.93
N ILE A 138 -0.63 -10.56 -3.73
CA ILE A 138 0.00 -11.48 -2.79
C ILE A 138 0.55 -10.64 -1.65
N TYR A 139 0.26 -11.07 -0.43
CA TYR A 139 0.91 -10.57 0.77
C TYR A 139 1.33 -11.75 1.63
N GLU A 140 2.25 -11.47 2.54
CA GLU A 140 2.83 -12.43 3.44
C GLU A 140 2.34 -12.17 4.87
N ALA A 141 1.99 -13.23 5.59
CA ALA A 141 1.63 -13.15 6.99
C ALA A 141 2.56 -14.01 7.84
N TYR A 142 2.96 -13.47 8.98
CA TYR A 142 3.85 -14.09 9.96
C TYR A 142 3.20 -14.04 11.35
N PRO A 143 3.25 -15.13 12.13
CA PRO A 143 2.82 -15.09 13.51
C PRO A 143 3.86 -14.33 14.35
N THR A 144 3.39 -13.61 15.37
CA THR A 144 4.22 -12.97 16.39
C THR A 144 3.67 -13.33 17.77
N GLU A 145 4.45 -13.12 18.83
CA GLU A 145 4.01 -13.44 20.21
C GLU A 145 2.72 -12.72 20.61
N TYR A 146 2.44 -11.56 20.01
CA TYR A 146 1.34 -10.70 20.39
C TYR A 146 0.29 -10.50 19.30
N GLY A 147 0.43 -11.11 18.12
CA GLY A 147 -0.48 -10.87 17.00
C GLY A 147 0.11 -11.33 15.67
N LEU A 148 -0.18 -10.61 14.60
CA LEU A 148 0.29 -10.93 13.25
C LEU A 148 1.15 -9.81 12.68
N ARG A 149 2.21 -10.18 11.96
CA ARG A 149 2.96 -9.28 11.09
C ARG A 149 2.55 -9.54 9.65
N ILE A 150 2.04 -8.52 9.00
CA ILE A 150 1.61 -8.55 7.60
C ILE A 150 2.64 -7.79 6.78
N ARG A 151 3.26 -8.47 5.82
CA ARG A 151 4.21 -7.91 4.87
C ARG A 151 3.55 -7.77 3.51
N ILE A 152 3.51 -6.55 3.01
CA ILE A 152 3.11 -6.22 1.65
C ILE A 152 4.38 -6.11 0.81
N ILE A 153 4.45 -6.83 -0.31
CA ILE A 153 5.55 -6.76 -1.28
C ILE A 153 5.06 -5.95 -2.49
N ILE A 154 5.80 -4.91 -2.82
CA ILE A 154 5.56 -4.02 -3.95
C ILE A 154 6.65 -4.29 -4.98
N GLY A 155 6.25 -4.88 -6.11
CA GLY A 155 7.09 -5.21 -7.25
C GLY A 155 7.60 -3.98 -7.99
N ALA A 156 8.55 -3.26 -7.37
CA ALA A 156 9.04 -1.96 -7.83
C ALA A 156 10.58 -1.91 -7.90
N SER A 157 11.23 -3.06 -8.13
CA SER A 157 12.68 -3.16 -8.30
C SER A 157 13.22 -2.21 -9.39
N GLU A 158 12.48 -2.01 -10.48
CA GLU A 158 12.82 -1.06 -11.55
C GLU A 158 12.90 0.40 -11.08
N ALA A 159 12.06 0.80 -10.11
CA ALA A 159 12.05 2.16 -9.58
C ALA A 159 13.37 2.49 -8.87
N ARG A 160 14.01 1.48 -8.26
CA ARG A 160 15.30 1.61 -7.57
C ARG A 160 16.44 1.96 -8.54
N GLU A 161 16.48 1.29 -9.68
CA GLU A 161 17.46 1.58 -10.73
C GLU A 161 17.24 2.98 -11.33
N MET A 162 15.98 3.32 -11.59
CA MET A 162 15.62 4.64 -12.14
C MET A 162 15.99 5.76 -11.16
N CYS A 163 15.70 5.58 -9.87
CA CYS A 163 16.12 6.48 -8.79
C CYS A 163 17.63 6.69 -8.80
N GLN A 164 18.42 5.61 -8.77
CA GLN A 164 19.88 5.70 -8.77
C GLN A 164 20.42 6.48 -9.97
N ARG A 165 19.83 6.29 -11.16
CA ARG A 165 20.26 6.99 -12.39
C ARG A 165 19.91 8.48 -12.38
N LEU A 166 18.74 8.85 -11.85
CA LEU A 166 18.24 10.23 -11.89
C LEU A 166 18.73 11.11 -10.75
N THR A 167 18.82 10.55 -9.54
CA THR A 167 19.09 11.33 -8.32
C THR A 167 20.43 10.98 -7.68
N GLY A 168 21.09 9.90 -8.12
CA GLY A 168 22.27 9.34 -7.46
C GLY A 168 21.97 8.57 -6.18
N ASP A 169 20.70 8.48 -5.76
CA ASP A 169 20.24 7.74 -4.58
C ASP A 169 19.19 6.70 -4.97
N ALA A 170 19.53 5.41 -4.83
CA ALA A 170 18.64 4.29 -5.10
C ALA A 170 17.35 4.30 -4.24
N ASN A 171 17.36 4.99 -3.11
CA ASN A 171 16.25 5.02 -2.15
C ASN A 171 15.28 6.19 -2.36
N CYS A 172 15.42 6.95 -3.45
CA CYS A 172 14.66 8.18 -3.67
C CYS A 172 13.13 7.98 -3.68
N ALA A 173 12.66 6.77 -4.01
CA ALA A 173 11.25 6.42 -4.09
C ALA A 173 10.70 5.81 -2.79
N ASN A 174 11.53 5.54 -1.77
CA ASN A 174 11.10 4.81 -0.57
C ASN A 174 9.91 5.49 0.13
N PHE A 175 9.92 6.82 0.20
CA PHE A 175 8.83 7.58 0.80
C PHE A 175 7.51 7.32 0.07
N PHE A 176 7.49 7.47 -1.25
CA PHE A 176 6.31 7.26 -2.10
C PHE A 176 5.84 5.82 -2.03
N LEU A 177 6.72 4.85 -2.25
CA LEU A 177 6.40 3.42 -2.18
C LEU A 177 5.80 3.04 -0.83
N SER A 178 6.25 3.67 0.25
CA SER A 178 5.73 3.39 1.59
C SER A 178 4.35 3.95 1.89
N GLN A 179 3.77 4.72 0.97
CA GLN A 179 2.40 5.25 1.01
C GLN A 179 1.47 4.56 0.01
N GLU A 180 1.96 3.59 -0.77
CA GLU A 180 1.16 2.93 -1.80
C GLU A 180 0.22 1.86 -1.23
N ALA A 181 0.52 1.36 -0.03
CA ALA A 181 -0.27 0.33 0.62
C ALA A 181 -0.17 0.42 2.14
N THR A 182 -1.31 0.24 2.81
CA THR A 182 -1.42 0.24 4.27
C THR A 182 -2.31 -0.90 4.75
N VAL A 183 -1.86 -1.60 5.79
CA VAL A 183 -2.73 -2.52 6.54
C VAL A 183 -3.47 -1.76 7.62
N ARG A 184 -4.78 -1.94 7.65
CA ARG A 184 -5.72 -1.31 8.58
C ARG A 184 -6.41 -2.39 9.39
N TYR A 185 -6.62 -2.17 10.69
CA TYR A 185 -7.30 -3.12 11.57
C TYR A 185 -8.31 -2.44 12.48
N GLU A 186 -9.29 -3.22 12.95
CA GLU A 186 -10.33 -2.71 13.84
C GLU A 186 -9.75 -2.04 15.09
N PRO A 187 -10.19 -0.81 15.43
CA PRO A 187 -9.76 -0.11 16.63
C PRO A 187 -10.08 -0.91 17.90
#